data_AF-A0A2G5KMF1-F1
#
_entry.id   AF-A0A2G5KMF1-F1
#
_cell.length_a   1.000
_cell.length_b   1.000
_cell.length_c   1.000
_cell.angle_alpha   90.00
_cell.angle_beta   90.00
_cell.angle_gamma   90.00
#
_symmetry.space_group_name_H-M   'P 1'
#
loop_
_entity.id
_entity.type
_entity.pdbx_description
1 polymer ?
#
loop_
_entity_poly.entity_id
_entity_poly.type
_entity_poly.pdbx_seq_one_letter_code
_entity_poly.pdbx_strand_id
1 'polypeptide(L)'
;MIKFFRKIRQKLLQENRFSKYLLYAIGEIVLVVIGILIALQINNWNENEKIKAEEKILITGLIQNIESDIRSLTAVTKSDSTLIDANRILLSAFKNDSIRRNKPLLKQRILEASGTSSFIPSQITFNQMQFSGKLTYILNDSIKNKIQAYYDNVSNVLDYQESNLKLIYGTAIELAPFLCKLPLKPNCLKVE
;
A
#
# COMPACT_ATOMS: atom_id res chain seq x y z
N MET A 1 -18.73 -37.20 -35.99
CA MET A 1 -17.67 -36.84 -36.97
C MET A 1 -16.67 -37.96 -37.24
N ILE A 2 -16.16 -38.69 -36.24
CA ILE A 2 -15.16 -39.77 -36.43
C ILE A 2 -15.56 -40.86 -37.44
N LYS A 3 -16.83 -41.29 -37.50
CA LYS A 3 -17.27 -42.37 -38.40
C LYS A 3 -17.25 -42.00 -39.90
N PHE A 4 -17.46 -40.72 -40.23
CA PHE A 4 -17.51 -40.23 -41.61
C PHE A 4 -16.10 -40.14 -42.22
N PHE A 5 -15.18 -39.48 -41.49
CA PHE A 5 -13.77 -39.42 -41.87
C PHE A 5 -13.10 -40.80 -41.90
N ARG A 6 -13.53 -41.74 -41.02
CA ARG A 6 -13.05 -43.13 -41.04
C ARG A 6 -13.41 -43.87 -42.33
N LYS A 7 -14.65 -43.71 -42.84
CA LYS A 7 -15.08 -44.35 -44.10
C LYS A 7 -14.32 -43.80 -45.32
N ILE A 8 -14.03 -42.49 -45.33
CA ILE A 8 -13.26 -41.85 -46.40
C ILE A 8 -11.80 -42.32 -46.38
N ARG A 9 -11.18 -42.44 -45.19
CA ARG A 9 -9.82 -43.02 -45.05
C ARG A 9 -9.71 -44.44 -45.58
N GLN A 10 -10.67 -45.30 -45.27
CA GLN A 10 -10.67 -46.69 -45.75
C GLN A 10 -10.77 -46.77 -47.28
N LYS A 11 -11.59 -45.90 -47.91
CA LYS A 11 -11.74 -45.84 -49.37
C LYS A 11 -10.47 -45.36 -50.09
N LEU A 12 -9.77 -44.36 -49.54
CA LEU A 12 -8.55 -43.79 -50.13
C LEU A 12 -7.33 -44.72 -50.04
N LEU A 13 -7.27 -45.56 -48.99
CA LEU A 13 -6.23 -46.59 -48.84
C LEU A 13 -6.43 -47.76 -49.83
N GLN A 14 -7.67 -48.11 -50.17
CA GLN A 14 -7.97 -49.15 -51.17
C GLN A 14 -7.61 -48.75 -52.61
N GLU A 15 -7.57 -47.46 -52.94
CA GLU A 15 -7.30 -46.97 -54.31
C GLU A 15 -5.80 -46.75 -54.63
N ASN A 16 -4.85 -47.18 -53.77
CA ASN A 16 -3.40 -46.93 -53.93
C ASN A 16 -3.01 -45.42 -53.99
N ARG A 17 -3.87 -44.53 -53.47
CA ARG A 17 -3.70 -43.06 -53.50
C ARG A 17 -3.10 -42.51 -52.20
N PHE A 18 -1.95 -43.07 -51.80
CA PHE A 18 -1.29 -42.73 -50.53
C PHE A 18 -1.00 -41.22 -50.39
N SER A 19 -0.58 -40.55 -51.47
CA SER A 19 -0.32 -39.10 -51.47
C SER A 19 -1.58 -38.26 -51.17
N LYS A 20 -2.76 -38.67 -51.67
CA LYS A 20 -4.03 -37.96 -51.37
C LYS A 20 -4.48 -38.20 -49.93
N TYR A 21 -4.23 -39.39 -49.40
CA TYR A 21 -4.48 -39.72 -47.99
C TYR A 21 -3.62 -38.87 -47.05
N LEU A 22 -2.31 -38.75 -47.35
CA LEU A 22 -1.38 -37.95 -46.55
C LEU A 22 -1.81 -36.47 -46.51
N LEU A 23 -2.17 -35.89 -47.66
CA LEU A 23 -2.64 -34.51 -47.77
C LEU A 23 -3.90 -34.26 -46.92
N TYR A 24 -4.83 -35.22 -46.93
CA TYR A 24 -6.08 -35.13 -46.19
C TYR A 24 -5.88 -35.27 -44.68
N ALA A 25 -4.98 -36.19 -44.25
CA ALA A 25 -4.62 -36.35 -42.84
C ALA A 25 -3.90 -35.11 -42.29
N ILE A 26 -3.03 -34.48 -43.08
CA ILE A 26 -2.39 -33.21 -42.72
C ILE A 26 -3.45 -32.11 -42.58
N GLY A 27 -4.40 -32.03 -43.52
CA GLY A 27 -5.51 -31.06 -43.44
C GLY A 27 -6.36 -31.23 -42.19
N GLU A 28 -6.66 -32.46 -41.77
CA GLU A 28 -7.37 -32.77 -40.53
C GLU A 28 -6.60 -32.32 -39.29
N ILE A 29 -5.29 -32.60 -39.23
CA ILE A 29 -4.42 -32.15 -38.13
C ILE A 29 -4.39 -30.62 -38.07
N VAL A 30 -4.20 -29.94 -39.20
CA VAL A 30 -4.19 -28.47 -39.27
C VAL A 30 -5.51 -27.88 -38.78
N LEU A 31 -6.65 -28.46 -39.18
CA LEU A 31 -7.98 -28.04 -38.70
C LEU A 31 -8.15 -28.21 -37.19
N VAL A 32 -7.71 -29.33 -36.62
CA VAL A 32 -7.75 -29.56 -35.17
C VAL A 32 -6.85 -28.56 -34.44
N VAL A 33 -5.63 -28.33 -34.95
CA VAL A 33 -4.69 -27.36 -34.36
C VAL A 33 -5.28 -25.95 -34.37
N ILE A 34 -5.87 -25.51 -35.48
CA ILE A 34 -6.55 -24.21 -35.56
C ILE A 34 -7.69 -24.12 -34.53
N GLY A 35 -8.50 -25.18 -34.39
CA GLY A 35 -9.56 -25.23 -33.40
C GLY A 35 -9.05 -25.07 -31.96
N ILE A 36 -7.96 -25.76 -31.61
CA ILE A 36 -7.32 -25.64 -30.29
C ILE A 36 -6.75 -24.24 -30.08
N LEU A 37 -6.06 -23.67 -31.08
CA LEU A 37 -5.49 -22.33 -30.98
C LEU A 37 -6.57 -21.27 -30.78
N ILE A 38 -7.70 -21.34 -31.50
CA ILE A 38 -8.83 -20.42 -31.32
C ILE A 38 -9.41 -20.57 -29.91
N ALA A 39 -9.60 -21.80 -29.41
CA ALA A 39 -10.11 -22.04 -28.08
C ALA A 39 -9.18 -21.47 -26.99
N LEU A 40 -7.86 -21.68 -27.13
CA LEU A 40 -6.85 -21.10 -26.25
C LEU A 40 -6.85 -19.56 -26.33
N GLN A 41 -6.99 -18.98 -27.52
CA GLN A 41 -7.02 -17.54 -27.70
C GLN A 41 -8.23 -16.91 -27.03
N ILE A 42 -9.41 -17.52 -27.14
CA ILE A 42 -10.63 -17.06 -26.46
C ILE A 42 -10.46 -17.14 -24.94
N ASN A 43 -9.88 -18.23 -24.43
CA ASN A 43 -9.63 -18.39 -22.99
C ASN A 43 -8.64 -17.33 -22.47
N ASN A 44 -7.53 -17.11 -23.18
CA ASN A 44 -6.53 -16.10 -22.83
C ASN A 44 -7.11 -14.68 -22.88
N TRP A 45 -7.99 -14.39 -23.86
CA TRP A 45 -8.65 -13.09 -23.94
C TRP A 45 -9.58 -12.85 -22.73
N ASN A 46 -10.41 -13.84 -22.38
CA ASN A 46 -11.28 -13.75 -21.20
C ASN A 46 -10.48 -13.56 -19.91
N GLU A 47 -9.35 -14.26 -19.77
CA GLU A 47 -8.48 -14.11 -18.60
C GLU A 47 -7.84 -12.72 -18.54
N ASN A 48 -7.36 -12.20 -19.68
CA ASN A 48 -6.81 -10.85 -19.76
C ASN A 48 -7.84 -9.78 -19.40
N GLU A 49 -9.10 -9.93 -19.78
CA GLU A 49 -10.16 -8.97 -19.39
C GLU A 49 -10.44 -9.01 -17.89
N LYS A 50 -10.40 -10.18 -17.24
CA LYS A 50 -10.51 -10.28 -15.78
C LYS A 50 -9.33 -9.63 -15.07
N ILE A 51 -8.10 -9.85 -15.57
CA ILE A 51 -6.89 -9.21 -15.02
C ILE A 51 -6.99 -7.69 -15.10
N LYS A 52 -7.44 -7.13 -16.23
CA LYS A 52 -7.65 -5.67 -16.38
C LYS A 52 -8.70 -5.14 -15.43
N ALA A 53 -9.80 -5.87 -15.23
CA ALA A 53 -10.85 -5.46 -14.30
C ALA A 53 -10.34 -5.44 -12.85
N GLU A 54 -9.56 -6.44 -12.46
CA GLU A 54 -8.89 -6.52 -11.15
C GLU A 54 -7.83 -5.41 -11.00
N GLU A 55 -6.98 -5.17 -12.01
CA GLU A 55 -6.00 -4.07 -12.02
C GLU A 55 -6.69 -2.73 -11.76
N LYS A 56 -7.83 -2.46 -12.40
CA LYS A 56 -8.60 -1.23 -12.17
C LYS A 56 -9.08 -1.09 -10.72
N ILE A 57 -9.56 -2.18 -10.11
CA ILE A 57 -10.00 -2.19 -8.71
C ILE A 57 -8.81 -1.88 -7.79
N LEU A 58 -7.68 -2.55 -8.01
CA LEU A 58 -6.46 -2.36 -7.23
C LEU A 58 -5.91 -0.94 -7.34
N ILE A 59 -5.80 -0.39 -8.55
CA ILE A 59 -5.35 0.99 -8.76
C ILE A 59 -6.29 1.99 -8.10
N THR A 60 -7.60 1.78 -8.19
CA THR A 60 -8.59 2.65 -7.52
C THR A 60 -8.42 2.61 -6.00
N GLY A 61 -8.23 1.42 -5.42
CA GLY A 61 -7.99 1.27 -3.98
C GLY A 61 -6.68 1.92 -3.54
N LEU A 62 -5.62 1.81 -4.34
CA LEU A 62 -4.33 2.46 -4.07
C LEU A 62 -4.46 3.99 -4.09
N ILE A 63 -5.18 4.55 -5.07
CA ILE A 63 -5.43 6.00 -5.12
C ILE A 63 -6.16 6.45 -3.85
N GLN A 64 -7.22 5.74 -3.45
CA GLN A 64 -7.96 6.07 -2.23
C GLN A 64 -7.09 5.97 -0.97
N ASN A 65 -6.19 4.99 -0.91
CA ASN A 65 -5.23 4.84 0.18
C ASN A 65 -4.26 6.03 0.23
N ILE A 66 -3.65 6.39 -0.90
CA ILE A 66 -2.72 7.53 -0.99
C ILE A 66 -3.41 8.86 -0.67
N GLU A 67 -4.65 9.06 -1.12
CA GLU A 67 -5.43 10.25 -0.76
C GLU A 67 -5.70 10.33 0.75
N SER A 68 -5.96 9.19 1.40
CA SER A 68 -6.08 9.12 2.85
C SER A 68 -4.77 9.45 3.54
N ASP A 69 -3.67 8.96 3.00
CA ASP A 69 -2.34 9.20 3.55
C ASP A 69 -1.95 10.67 3.44
N ILE A 70 -2.26 11.33 2.32
CA ILE A 70 -2.07 12.78 2.14
C ILE A 70 -2.86 13.56 3.20
N ARG A 71 -4.13 13.21 3.47
CA ARG A 71 -4.93 13.87 4.52
C ARG A 71 -4.33 13.66 5.90
N SER A 72 -3.90 12.44 6.20
CA SER A 72 -3.24 12.06 7.46
C SER A 72 -1.95 12.87 7.66
N LEU A 73 -1.05 12.88 6.67
CA LEU A 73 0.19 13.64 6.69
C LEU A 73 -0.03 15.15 6.82
N THR A 74 -1.06 15.69 6.17
CA THR A 74 -1.40 17.12 6.29
C THR A 74 -1.83 17.46 7.71
N ALA A 75 -2.65 16.62 8.35
CA ALA A 75 -3.07 16.80 9.73
C ALA A 75 -1.90 16.69 10.73
N VAL A 76 -1.00 15.73 10.50
CA VAL A 76 0.23 15.55 11.30
C VAL A 76 1.13 16.76 11.15
N THR A 77 1.41 17.21 9.93
CA THR A 77 2.27 18.38 9.67
C THR A 77 1.74 19.65 10.37
N LYS A 78 0.41 19.85 10.36
CA LYS A 78 -0.22 20.99 11.04
C LYS A 78 -0.08 20.90 12.56
N SER A 79 -0.23 19.70 13.11
CA SER A 79 -0.09 19.44 14.54
C SER A 79 1.37 19.60 14.98
N ASP A 80 2.32 19.09 14.21
CA ASP A 80 3.76 19.23 14.45
C ASP A 80 4.20 20.70 14.38
N SER A 81 3.67 21.49 13.44
CA SER A 81 3.94 22.93 13.40
C SER A 81 3.48 23.63 14.68
N THR A 82 2.30 23.25 15.19
CA THR A 82 1.75 23.80 16.43
C THR A 82 2.60 23.41 17.63
N LEU A 83 3.03 22.14 17.69
CA LEU A 83 3.92 21.60 18.71
C LEU A 83 5.27 22.33 18.71
N ILE A 84 5.89 22.51 17.54
CA ILE A 84 7.19 23.18 17.39
C ILE A 84 7.09 24.63 17.85
N ASP A 85 6.07 25.36 17.42
CA ASP A 85 5.88 26.76 17.81
C ASP A 85 5.60 26.90 19.31
N ALA A 86 4.81 25.99 19.89
CA ALA A 86 4.59 25.94 21.33
C ALA A 86 5.91 25.71 22.09
N ASN A 87 6.72 24.73 21.66
CA ASN A 87 8.03 24.46 22.26
C ASN A 87 8.99 25.65 22.13
N ARG A 88 9.02 26.35 20.99
CA ARG A 88 9.82 27.58 20.81
C ARG A 88 9.44 28.65 21.83
N ILE A 89 8.15 28.88 22.05
CA ILE A 89 7.68 29.87 23.04
C ILE A 89 8.05 29.43 24.45
N LEU A 90 7.86 28.15 24.80
CA LEU A 90 8.25 27.63 26.12
C LEU A 90 9.76 27.76 26.36
N LEU A 91 10.60 27.47 25.35
CA LEU A 91 12.04 27.65 25.42
C LEU A 91 12.43 29.14 25.60
N SER A 92 11.72 30.05 24.94
CA SER A 92 11.97 31.49 25.10
C SER A 92 11.63 32.00 26.51
N ALA A 93 10.66 31.37 27.19
CA ALA A 93 10.25 31.74 28.54
C ALA A 93 11.37 31.55 29.59
N PHE A 94 12.39 30.74 29.31
CA PHE A 94 13.56 30.62 30.19
C PHE A 94 14.42 31.89 30.22
N LYS A 95 14.39 32.68 29.14
CA LYS A 95 15.21 33.88 28.97
C LYS A 95 14.39 35.17 29.01
N ASN A 96 13.07 35.09 28.81
CA ASN A 96 12.19 36.24 28.75
C ASN A 96 11.17 36.25 29.89
N ASP A 97 11.39 37.18 30.82
CA ASP A 97 10.58 37.40 32.02
C ASP A 97 9.11 37.74 31.76
N SER A 98 8.83 38.50 30.69
CA SER A 98 7.46 38.89 30.35
C SER A 98 6.65 37.68 29.85
N ILE A 99 7.27 36.81 29.04
CA ILE A 99 6.65 35.56 28.60
C ILE A 99 6.47 34.61 29.79
N ARG A 100 7.52 34.49 30.64
CA ARG A 100 7.49 33.64 31.84
C ARG A 100 6.37 33.99 32.82
N ARG A 101 6.06 35.28 32.97
CA ARG A 101 4.97 35.75 33.85
C ARG A 101 3.58 35.59 33.25
N ASN A 102 3.46 35.38 31.93
CA ASN A 102 2.18 35.19 31.26
C ASN A 102 1.65 33.75 31.44
N LYS A 103 1.07 33.46 32.61
CA LYS A 103 0.56 32.13 32.97
C LYS A 103 -0.48 31.57 31.99
N PRO A 104 -1.47 32.34 31.47
CA PRO A 104 -2.42 31.84 30.48
C PRO A 104 -1.74 31.35 29.19
N LEU A 105 -0.79 32.13 28.66
CA LEU A 105 -0.02 31.76 27.48
C LEU A 105 0.79 30.47 27.73
N LEU A 106 1.50 30.40 28.86
CA LEU A 106 2.28 29.20 29.20
C LEU A 106 1.39 27.95 29.33
N LYS A 107 0.22 28.07 29.97
CA LYS A 107 -0.71 26.94 30.08
C LYS A 107 -1.15 26.44 28.70
N GLN A 108 -1.52 27.35 27.80
CA GLN A 108 -1.89 27.00 26.43
C GLN A 108 -0.73 26.31 25.70
N ARG A 109 0.47 26.90 25.72
CA ARG A 109 1.63 26.34 25.02
C ARG A 109 2.09 25.02 25.61
N ILE A 110 1.97 24.80 26.93
CA ILE A 110 2.26 23.49 27.54
C ILE A 110 1.29 22.44 27.01
N LEU A 111 -0.01 22.74 26.93
CA LEU A 111 -1.00 21.80 26.39
C LEU A 111 -0.69 21.46 24.91
N GLU A 112 -0.41 22.47 24.10
CA GLU A 112 -0.03 22.29 22.69
C GLU A 112 1.29 21.50 22.54
N ALA A 113 2.27 21.74 23.41
CA ALA A 113 3.56 21.04 23.44
C ALA A 113 3.48 19.60 23.98
N SER A 114 2.37 19.23 24.63
CA SER A 114 2.15 17.89 25.18
C SER A 114 1.45 16.94 24.21
N GLY A 115 0.99 17.45 23.06
CA GLY A 115 0.34 16.64 22.04
C GLY A 115 1.35 15.91 21.15
N THR A 116 1.06 14.67 20.79
CA THR A 116 1.80 13.94 19.76
C THR A 116 0.86 13.56 18.62
N SER A 117 1.26 13.80 17.39
CA SER A 117 0.57 13.31 16.18
C SER A 117 1.39 12.23 15.51
N SER A 118 0.71 11.21 15.01
CA SER A 118 1.34 10.15 14.22
C SER A 118 0.66 10.02 12.87
N PHE A 119 1.46 9.89 11.82
CA PHE A 119 1.01 9.39 10.55
C PHE A 119 0.51 7.95 10.70
N ILE A 120 -0.69 7.70 10.19
CA ILE A 120 -1.32 6.37 10.14
C ILE A 120 -1.63 6.08 8.67
N PRO A 121 -0.82 5.24 7.99
CA PRO A 121 -0.99 4.93 6.58
C PRO A 121 -2.12 3.92 6.34
N SER A 122 -2.80 4.06 5.21
CA SER A 122 -3.71 3.06 4.66
C SER A 122 -2.94 2.08 3.76
N GLN A 123 -2.69 0.88 4.29
CA GLN A 123 -1.92 -0.16 3.57
C GLN A 123 -2.80 -1.31 3.07
N ILE A 124 -4.13 -1.20 3.20
CA ILE A 124 -5.07 -2.31 2.97
C ILE A 124 -4.91 -2.87 1.54
N THR A 125 -4.95 -2.00 0.53
CA THR A 125 -4.90 -2.44 -0.87
C THR A 125 -3.53 -3.00 -1.23
N PHE A 126 -2.47 -2.33 -0.78
CA PHE A 126 -1.10 -2.77 -1.05
C PHE A 126 -0.79 -4.13 -0.40
N ASN A 127 -1.16 -4.31 0.87
CA ASN A 127 -1.01 -5.58 1.57
C ASN A 127 -1.81 -6.69 0.90
N GLN A 128 -3.05 -6.41 0.49
CA GLN A 128 -3.85 -7.37 -0.27
C GLN A 128 -3.14 -7.77 -1.57
N MET A 129 -2.60 -6.81 -2.33
CA MET A 129 -1.85 -7.10 -3.56
C MET A 129 -0.61 -7.95 -3.31
N GLN A 130 0.16 -7.62 -2.27
CA GLN A 130 1.38 -8.30 -1.91
C GLN A 130 1.10 -9.76 -1.48
N PHE A 131 0.15 -9.97 -0.56
CA PHE A 131 -0.16 -11.30 -0.05
C PHE A 131 -0.91 -12.19 -1.04
N SER A 132 -1.66 -11.61 -1.99
CA SER A 132 -2.36 -12.37 -3.03
C SER A 132 -1.54 -12.60 -4.31
N GLY A 133 -0.32 -12.07 -4.41
CA GLY A 133 0.49 -12.14 -5.62
C GLY A 133 -0.03 -11.29 -6.79
N LYS A 134 -1.07 -10.48 -6.56
CA LYS A 134 -1.71 -9.62 -7.57
C LYS A 134 -0.87 -8.40 -7.96
N LEU A 135 0.30 -8.17 -7.35
CA LEU A 135 1.23 -7.13 -7.80
C LEU A 135 1.62 -7.30 -9.28
N THR A 136 1.62 -8.54 -9.77
CA THR A 136 1.87 -8.88 -11.18
C THR A 136 0.80 -8.34 -12.15
N TYR A 137 -0.38 -8.00 -11.66
CA TYR A 137 -1.48 -7.48 -12.49
C TYR A 137 -1.24 -6.03 -12.91
N ILE A 138 -0.38 -5.30 -12.19
CA ILE A 138 0.06 -3.97 -12.63
C ILE A 138 1.08 -4.18 -13.74
N LEU A 139 0.66 -3.99 -14.99
CA LEU A 139 1.50 -4.27 -16.15
C LEU A 139 2.59 -3.21 -16.36
N ASN A 140 2.36 -1.99 -15.87
CA ASN A 140 3.33 -0.91 -15.98
C ASN A 140 4.36 -0.99 -14.85
N ASP A 141 5.57 -1.46 -15.18
CA ASP A 141 6.65 -1.61 -14.20
C ASP A 141 7.10 -0.28 -13.58
N SER A 142 7.00 0.84 -14.30
CA SER A 142 7.30 2.16 -13.73
C SER A 142 6.32 2.52 -12.61
N ILE A 143 5.03 2.26 -12.81
CA ILE A 143 4.00 2.49 -11.79
C ILE A 143 4.20 1.52 -10.61
N LYS A 144 4.42 0.24 -10.90
CA LYS A 144 4.69 -0.80 -9.90
C LYS A 144 5.86 -0.43 -8.99
N ASN A 145 6.97 0.01 -9.57
CA ASN A 145 8.17 0.41 -8.81
C ASN A 145 7.92 1.66 -7.96
N LYS A 146 7.14 2.63 -8.45
CA LYS A 146 6.75 3.81 -7.65
C LYS A 146 5.85 3.46 -6.48
N ILE A 147 4.91 2.53 -6.66
CA ILE A 147 4.06 2.03 -5.58
C ILE A 147 4.92 1.33 -4.52
N GLN A 148 5.81 0.44 -4.94
CA GLN A 148 6.71 -0.25 -4.00
C GLN A 148 7.57 0.74 -3.22
N ALA A 149 8.24 1.67 -3.92
CA ALA A 149 9.08 2.68 -3.28
C ALA A 149 8.31 3.57 -2.29
N TYR A 150 7.04 3.88 -2.59
CA TYR A 150 6.18 4.59 -1.65
C TYR A 150 5.96 3.80 -0.36
N TYR A 151 5.56 2.53 -0.46
CA TYR A 151 5.29 1.72 0.74
C TYR A 151 6.56 1.31 1.51
N ASP A 152 7.70 1.19 0.84
CA ASP A 152 9.00 1.04 1.51
C ASP A 152 9.31 2.29 2.36
N ASN A 153 9.05 3.48 1.82
CA ASN A 153 9.20 4.72 2.57
C ASN A 153 8.20 4.83 3.74
N VAL A 154 6.95 4.40 3.53
CA VAL A 154 5.96 4.31 4.62
C VAL A 154 6.48 3.46 5.77
N SER A 155 7.09 2.31 5.51
CA SER A 155 7.70 1.47 6.55
C SER A 155 8.79 2.22 7.32
N ASN A 156 9.71 2.88 6.62
CA ASN A 156 10.79 3.65 7.25
C ASN A 156 10.25 4.80 8.12
N VAL A 157 9.19 5.47 7.66
CA VAL A 157 8.53 6.55 8.43
C VAL A 157 7.92 6.00 9.71
N LEU A 158 7.25 4.85 9.65
CA LEU A 158 6.66 4.21 10.83
C LEU A 158 7.73 3.81 11.85
N ASP A 159 8.84 3.24 11.41
CA ASP A 159 9.96 2.86 12.29
C ASP A 159 10.59 4.08 12.98
N TYR A 160 10.74 5.19 12.25
CA TYR A 160 11.21 6.45 12.81
C TYR A 160 10.22 7.03 13.83
N GLN A 161 8.92 6.99 13.52
CA GLN A 161 7.88 7.44 14.44
C GLN A 161 7.86 6.62 15.74
N GLU A 162 7.97 5.30 15.64
CA GLU A 162 8.01 4.42 16.82
C GLU A 162 9.23 4.74 17.69
N SER A 163 10.39 4.94 17.07
CA SER A 163 11.63 5.32 17.75
C SER A 163 11.49 6.68 18.48
N ASN A 164 10.88 7.67 17.83
CA ASN A 164 10.63 8.97 18.43
C ASN A 164 9.65 8.90 19.59
N LEU A 165 8.56 8.13 19.46
CA LEU A 165 7.59 7.94 20.53
C LEU A 165 8.27 7.31 21.75
N LYS A 166 9.10 6.28 21.56
CA LYS A 166 9.89 5.68 22.64
C LYS A 166 10.77 6.71 23.35
N LEU A 167 11.44 7.60 22.62
CA LEU A 167 12.24 8.68 23.19
C LEU A 167 11.39 9.68 23.98
N ILE A 168 10.26 10.13 23.43
CA ILE A 168 9.36 11.07 24.09
C ILE A 168 8.81 10.49 25.39
N TYR A 169 8.34 9.25 25.37
CA TYR A 169 7.84 8.59 26.59
C TYR A 169 8.95 8.35 27.61
N GLY A 170 10.14 7.91 27.17
CA GLY A 170 11.30 7.72 28.04
C GLY A 170 11.69 9.02 28.75
N THR A 171 11.83 10.11 28.00
CA THR A 171 12.16 11.43 28.57
C THR A 171 11.06 11.95 29.50
N ALA A 172 9.78 11.75 29.16
CA ALA A 172 8.67 12.14 30.03
C ALA A 172 8.71 11.40 31.38
N ILE A 173 9.06 10.10 31.38
CA ILE A 173 9.22 9.29 32.59
C ILE A 173 10.39 9.81 33.43
N GLU A 174 11.55 10.07 32.82
CA GLU A 174 12.72 10.60 33.53
C GLU A 174 12.49 12.00 34.11
N LEU A 175 11.71 12.83 33.42
CA LEU A 175 11.38 14.19 33.87
C LEU A 175 10.24 14.23 34.89
N ALA A 176 9.41 13.18 34.98
CA ALA A 176 8.24 13.14 35.87
C ALA A 176 8.58 13.49 37.35
N PRO A 177 9.65 12.95 37.97
CA PRO A 177 10.02 13.30 39.35
C PRO A 177 10.37 14.77 39.56
N PHE A 178 10.86 15.45 38.52
CA PHE A 178 11.22 16.87 38.56
C PHE A 178 10.00 17.75 38.34
N LEU A 179 9.14 17.38 37.39
CA LEU A 179 7.89 18.09 37.09
C LEU A 179 6.92 18.03 38.27
N CYS A 180 6.92 16.95 39.04
CA CYS A 180 6.10 16.80 40.25
C CYS A 180 6.55 17.64 41.44
N LYS A 181 7.76 18.21 41.40
CA LYS A 181 8.25 19.18 42.40
C LYS A 181 7.88 20.63 42.05
N LEU A 182 7.37 20.88 40.83
CA LEU A 182 6.89 22.20 40.45
C LEU A 182 5.55 22.48 41.16
N PRO A 183 5.32 23.71 41.66
CA PRO A 183 4.14 24.08 42.46
C PRO A 183 2.83 24.17 41.64
N LEU A 184 2.73 23.42 40.53
CA LEU A 184 1.66 23.53 39.54
C LEU A 184 0.60 22.40 39.61
N LYS A 185 0.77 21.33 40.41
CA LYS A 185 -0.29 20.32 40.66
C LYS A 185 -0.21 19.66 42.05
N PRO A 186 -1.35 19.42 42.76
CA PRO A 186 -1.35 18.77 44.08
C PRO A 186 -1.23 17.23 44.03
N ASN A 187 -1.56 16.59 42.91
CA ASN A 187 -1.63 15.13 42.82
C ASN A 187 -0.84 14.65 41.58
N CYS A 188 0.42 14.26 41.80
CA CYS A 188 1.17 13.49 40.83
C CYS A 188 0.96 11.99 41.07
N LEU A 189 0.78 11.23 39.99
CA LEU A 189 0.75 9.77 40.00
C LEU A 189 2.07 9.26 40.57
N LYS A 190 1.99 8.46 41.66
CA LYS A 190 3.13 7.66 42.12
C LYS A 190 3.40 6.62 41.06
N VAL A 191 4.49 6.78 40.33
CA VAL A 191 5.03 5.72 39.48
C VAL A 191 5.80 4.79 40.40
N GLU A 192 5.28 3.59 40.61
CA GLU A 192 6.00 2.46 41.23
C GLU A 192 7.03 1.88 40.26
#